data_AF-A0A376W8Z8-F1
#
_entry.id   AF-A0A376W8Z8-F1
#
_cell.length_a   1.000
_cell.length_b   1.000
_cell.length_c   1.000
_cell.angle_alpha   90.00
_cell.angle_beta   90.00
_cell.angle_gamma   90.00
#
_symmetry.space_group_name_H-M   'P 1'
#
loop_
_entity.id
_entity.type
_entity.pdbx_description
1 polymer ?
#
loop_
_entity_poly.entity_id
_entity_poly.type
_entity_poly.pdbx_seq_one_letter_code
_entity_poly.pdbx_strand_id
1 'polypeptide(L)'
;MPELVSDGGRGGKFELRDILSDEPGMSPLEIWCNESQERYVLAVAADQLPLFDELCKRERAPYAVIGEATEELHLSLHDRHFDNQPIDLPLDVLLGKTPKMTRDVQTLKAKGDALAREGITIADAVKRVLHLPTVAEKTFLVTIGDRSVTGMVARDQMVGRGRCRSLTARSLPPASTATMAKRWQLANVRQLRCWISPLLPVWQSVKR
;
A
#
# COMPACT_ATOMS: atom_id res chain seq x y z
N MET A 1 -5.18 15.36 -1.21
CA MET A 1 -6.10 16.43 -0.77
C MET A 1 -7.40 16.46 -1.54
N PRO A 2 -7.44 16.52 -2.89
CA PRO A 2 -8.70 16.62 -3.64
C PRO A 2 -9.63 15.41 -3.44
N GLU A 3 -9.07 14.21 -3.34
CA GLU A 3 -9.83 12.97 -3.07
C GLU A 3 -10.52 13.02 -1.70
N LEU A 4 -9.84 13.48 -0.64
CA LEU A 4 -10.39 13.58 0.72
C LEU A 4 -11.64 14.49 0.77
N VAL A 5 -11.57 15.67 0.15
CA VAL A 5 -12.70 16.60 0.15
C VAL A 5 -13.82 16.13 -0.78
N SER A 6 -13.47 15.55 -1.94
CA SER A 6 -14.42 14.98 -2.88
C SER A 6 -15.20 13.80 -2.28
N ASP A 7 -14.54 12.91 -1.55
CA ASP A 7 -15.18 11.77 -0.87
C ASP A 7 -16.15 12.24 0.22
N GLY A 8 -15.86 13.40 0.83
CA GLY A 8 -16.75 14.08 1.77
C GLY A 8 -17.84 14.93 1.11
N GLY A 9 -17.88 15.03 -0.23
CA GLY A 9 -18.81 15.89 -0.97
C GLY A 9 -18.61 17.38 -0.69
N ARG A 10 -17.37 17.81 -0.45
CA ARG A 10 -16.97 19.19 -0.12
C ARG A 10 -15.88 19.68 -1.08
N GLY A 11 -15.71 20.99 -1.20
CA GLY A 11 -14.51 21.61 -1.75
C GLY A 11 -13.44 21.82 -0.68
N GLY A 12 -12.40 22.56 -1.03
CA GLY A 12 -11.34 22.89 -0.09
C GLY A 12 -10.58 24.15 -0.46
N LYS A 13 -10.29 24.97 0.55
CA LYS A 13 -9.41 26.13 0.46
C LYS A 13 -8.14 25.82 1.22
N PHE A 14 -7.01 25.88 0.52
CA PHE A 14 -5.71 25.50 1.06
C PHE A 14 -4.72 26.67 1.00
N GLU A 15 -3.83 26.74 1.98
CA GLU A 15 -2.71 27.66 2.04
C GLU A 15 -1.41 26.88 1.83
N LEU A 16 -0.70 27.19 0.74
CA LEU A 16 0.51 26.51 0.35
C LEU A 16 1.62 26.65 1.40
N ARG A 17 1.72 27.83 2.03
CA ARG A 17 2.80 28.14 2.98
C ARG A 17 2.56 27.59 4.39
N ASP A 18 1.43 26.93 4.63
CA ASP A 18 1.19 26.20 5.88
C ASP A 18 1.65 24.73 5.76
N ILE A 19 1.97 24.24 4.55
CA ILE A 19 2.55 22.91 4.35
C ILE A 19 3.99 22.92 4.89
N LEU A 20 4.29 21.99 5.80
CA LEU A 20 5.64 21.78 6.30
C LEU A 20 6.57 21.37 5.15
N SER A 21 7.63 22.15 4.94
CA SER A 21 8.62 21.93 3.89
C SER A 21 10.02 22.09 4.45
N ASP A 22 10.88 21.09 4.23
CA ASP A 22 12.31 21.15 4.56
C ASP A 22 13.15 21.79 3.43
N GLU A 23 12.57 21.97 2.24
CA GLU A 23 13.24 22.62 1.11
C GLU A 23 12.50 23.92 0.73
N PRO A 24 13.03 25.08 1.14
CA PRO A 24 12.36 26.37 0.90
C PRO A 24 12.41 26.81 -0.57
N GLY A 25 13.27 26.19 -1.39
CA GLY A 25 13.42 26.51 -2.82
C GLY A 25 12.38 25.87 -3.74
N MET A 26 11.51 25.01 -3.21
CA MET A 26 10.50 24.34 -4.03
C MET A 26 9.45 25.31 -4.58
N SER A 27 9.12 25.12 -5.85
CA SER A 27 8.00 25.78 -6.52
C SER A 27 6.64 25.31 -5.97
N PRO A 28 5.56 26.07 -6.18
CA PRO A 28 4.22 25.64 -5.79
C PRO A 28 3.82 24.26 -6.32
N LEU A 29 4.24 23.93 -7.54
CA LEU A 29 4.02 22.62 -8.15
C LEU A 29 4.75 21.52 -7.37
N GLU A 30 6.01 21.73 -7.01
CA GLU A 30 6.81 20.75 -6.28
C GLU A 30 6.27 20.54 -4.86
N ILE A 31 5.89 21.61 -4.16
CA ILE A 31 5.30 21.49 -2.81
C ILE A 31 3.99 20.68 -2.86
N TRP A 32 3.13 20.90 -3.87
CA TRP A 32 1.83 20.25 -3.97
C TRP A 32 1.87 18.83 -4.54
N CYS A 33 2.73 18.57 -5.52
CA CYS A 33 2.76 17.32 -6.29
C CYS A 33 3.90 16.37 -5.89
N ASN A 34 4.79 16.72 -4.96
CA ASN A 34 5.82 15.78 -4.53
C ASN A 34 5.21 14.53 -3.87
N GLU A 35 5.88 13.39 -4.04
CA GLU A 35 5.52 12.10 -3.42
C GLU A 35 6.38 11.81 -2.18
N SER A 36 6.69 12.85 -1.39
CA SER A 36 7.36 12.68 -0.09
C SER A 36 6.59 11.67 0.78
N GLN A 37 7.33 10.78 1.43
CA GLN A 37 6.77 9.64 2.17
C GLN A 37 6.24 10.06 3.55
N GLU A 38 5.54 9.13 4.24
CA GLU A 38 5.10 9.27 5.64
C GLU A 38 4.12 10.42 5.93
N ARG A 39 3.35 10.85 4.93
CA ARG A 39 2.33 11.90 5.06
C ARG A 39 0.91 11.32 5.02
N TYR A 40 0.06 11.84 5.89
CA TYR A 40 -1.36 11.49 5.98
C TYR A 40 -2.20 12.75 5.91
N VAL A 41 -3.41 12.62 5.36
CA VAL A 41 -4.37 13.71 5.23
C VAL A 41 -5.62 13.34 6.01
N LEU A 42 -6.07 14.22 6.89
CA LEU A 42 -7.20 13.98 7.77
C LEU A 42 -8.07 15.24 7.87
N ALA A 43 -9.37 15.04 8.01
CA ALA A 43 -10.30 16.11 8.35
C ALA A 43 -10.64 16.01 9.84
N VAL A 44 -10.47 17.13 10.57
CA VAL A 44 -10.74 17.23 12.01
C VAL A 44 -11.67 18.42 12.21
N ALA A 45 -12.69 18.25 13.07
CA ALA A 45 -13.58 19.35 13.41
C ALA A 45 -12.82 20.43 14.20
N ALA A 46 -13.15 21.70 13.97
CA ALA A 46 -12.38 22.82 14.54
C ALA A 46 -12.35 22.82 16.08
N ASP A 47 -13.42 22.34 16.72
CA ASP A 47 -13.53 22.17 18.18
C ASP A 47 -12.62 21.06 18.73
N GLN A 48 -12.20 20.11 17.89
CA GLN A 48 -11.32 18.99 18.25
C GLN A 48 -9.84 19.28 17.98
N LEU A 49 -9.51 20.43 17.37
CA LEU A 49 -8.11 20.80 17.10
C LEU A 49 -7.23 20.87 18.36
N PRO A 50 -7.69 21.40 19.52
CA PRO A 50 -6.89 21.40 20.74
C PRO A 50 -6.54 20.00 21.23
N LEU A 51 -7.49 19.07 21.16
CA LEU A 51 -7.26 17.66 21.50
C LEU A 51 -6.25 17.03 20.53
N PHE A 52 -6.40 17.30 19.24
CA PHE A 52 -5.49 16.78 18.21
C PHE A 52 -4.05 17.30 18.39
N ASP A 53 -3.89 18.59 18.68
CA ASP A 53 -2.60 19.22 18.99
C ASP A 53 -1.91 18.57 20.19
N GLU A 54 -2.65 18.30 21.28
CA GLU A 54 -2.13 17.62 22.47
C GLU A 54 -1.60 16.22 22.13
N LEU A 55 -2.38 15.45 21.35
CA LEU A 55 -1.99 14.10 20.92
C LEU A 55 -0.74 14.13 20.04
N CYS A 56 -0.67 15.03 19.06
CA CYS A 56 0.48 15.18 18.18
C CYS A 56 1.74 15.59 18.94
N LYS A 57 1.64 16.53 19.88
CA LYS A 57 2.77 16.95 20.74
C LYS A 57 3.27 15.81 21.62
N ARG A 58 2.36 15.02 22.21
CA ARG A 58 2.72 13.86 23.03
C ARG A 58 3.51 12.81 22.23
N GLU A 59 3.08 12.52 21.01
CA GLU A 59 3.73 11.52 20.15
C GLU A 59 4.93 12.07 19.37
N ARG A 60 5.17 13.39 19.40
CA ARG A 60 6.14 14.11 18.55
C ARG A 60 5.86 13.89 17.06
N ALA A 61 4.58 13.86 16.70
CA ALA A 61 4.13 13.77 15.32
C ALA A 61 3.94 15.19 14.75
N PRO A 62 4.78 15.63 13.78
CA PRO A 62 4.59 16.91 13.13
C PRO A 62 3.27 16.93 12.37
N TYR A 63 2.54 18.03 12.47
CA TYR A 63 1.32 18.25 11.72
C TYR A 63 1.17 19.73 11.37
N ALA A 64 0.38 20.01 10.34
CA ALA A 64 -0.01 21.37 10.00
C ALA A 64 -1.47 21.38 9.54
N VAL A 65 -2.19 22.44 9.94
CA VAL A 65 -3.50 22.75 9.37
C VAL A 65 -3.25 23.59 8.13
N ILE A 66 -3.52 23.01 6.96
CA ILE A 66 -3.17 23.62 5.68
C ILE A 66 -4.38 24.18 4.92
N GLY A 67 -5.58 24.08 5.49
CA GLY A 67 -6.80 24.47 4.81
C GLY A 67 -8.08 24.05 5.52
N GLU A 68 -9.21 24.42 4.92
CA GLU A 68 -10.56 24.16 5.40
C GLU A 68 -11.43 23.54 4.30
N ALA A 69 -12.37 22.69 4.68
CA ALA A 69 -13.35 22.12 3.76
C ALA A 69 -14.50 23.11 3.53
N THR A 70 -14.94 23.26 2.29
CA THR A 70 -16.00 24.22 1.91
C THR A 70 -17.24 23.53 1.36
N GLU A 71 -18.39 24.19 1.45
CA GLU A 71 -19.62 23.67 0.83
C GLU A 71 -19.57 23.75 -0.70
N GLU A 72 -18.97 24.81 -1.22
CA GLU A 72 -18.71 24.98 -2.64
C GLU A 72 -17.73 23.91 -3.12
N LEU A 73 -18.08 23.17 -4.19
CA LEU A 73 -17.27 22.09 -4.78
C LEU A 73 -16.12 22.64 -5.62
N HIS A 74 -15.31 23.49 -5.00
CA HIS A 74 -14.21 24.21 -5.61
C HIS A 74 -12.91 23.92 -4.86
N LEU A 75 -11.81 23.79 -5.60
CA LEU A 75 -10.48 23.64 -5.03
C LEU A 75 -9.70 24.93 -5.25
N SER A 76 -9.32 25.57 -4.15
CA SER A 76 -8.37 26.69 -4.19
C SER A 76 -7.10 26.40 -3.40
N LEU A 77 -5.97 26.83 -3.96
CA LEU A 77 -4.68 26.85 -3.30
C LEU A 77 -4.15 28.28 -3.42
N HIS A 78 -3.95 28.92 -2.28
CA HIS A 78 -3.38 30.25 -2.16
C HIS A 78 -1.91 30.16 -1.75
N ASP A 79 -1.09 31.11 -2.20
CA ASP A 79 0.30 31.25 -1.79
C ASP A 79 0.57 32.66 -1.26
N ARG A 80 0.68 32.80 0.07
CA ARG A 80 1.02 34.08 0.74
C ARG A 80 2.37 34.69 0.33
N HIS A 81 3.32 33.89 -0.12
CA HIS A 81 4.67 34.38 -0.46
C HIS A 81 4.67 35.15 -1.78
N PHE A 82 3.87 34.71 -2.75
CA PHE A 82 3.74 35.37 -4.06
C PHE A 82 2.44 36.16 -4.22
N ASP A 83 1.60 36.20 -3.17
CA ASP A 83 0.29 36.84 -3.14
C ASP A 83 -0.56 36.46 -4.37
N ASN A 84 -0.60 35.16 -4.66
CA ASN A 84 -1.29 34.62 -5.82
C ASN A 84 -2.03 33.33 -5.49
N GLN A 85 -2.74 32.80 -6.49
CA GLN A 85 -3.57 31.62 -6.35
C GLN A 85 -3.15 30.54 -7.36
N PRO A 86 -2.17 29.67 -7.03
CA PRO A 86 -1.67 28.65 -7.95
C PRO A 86 -2.72 27.66 -8.46
N ILE A 87 -3.76 27.38 -7.68
CA ILE A 87 -4.88 26.50 -8.09
C ILE A 87 -6.19 27.23 -7.80
N ASP A 88 -7.01 27.35 -8.84
CA ASP A 88 -8.37 27.90 -8.77
C ASP A 88 -9.23 27.13 -9.77
N LEU A 89 -9.73 25.96 -9.37
CA LEU A 89 -10.45 25.04 -10.27
C LEU A 89 -11.66 24.39 -9.58
N PRO A 90 -12.80 24.28 -10.29
CA PRO A 90 -13.89 23.40 -9.89
C PRO A 90 -13.47 21.94 -9.77
N LEU A 91 -14.00 21.21 -8.79
CA LEU A 91 -13.62 19.80 -8.54
C LEU A 91 -14.00 18.85 -9.67
N ASP A 92 -15.09 19.14 -10.38
CA ASP A 92 -15.56 18.36 -11.53
C ASP A 92 -14.60 18.44 -12.72
N VAL A 93 -13.91 19.57 -12.91
CA VAL A 93 -12.86 19.74 -13.92
C VAL A 93 -11.63 18.92 -13.55
N LEU A 94 -11.21 18.97 -12.27
CA LEU A 94 -10.00 18.28 -11.81
C LEU A 94 -10.16 16.76 -11.76
N LEU A 95 -11.32 16.28 -11.31
CA LEU A 95 -11.64 14.85 -11.17
C LEU A 95 -12.47 14.33 -12.35
N GLY A 96 -12.64 15.15 -13.38
CA GLY A 96 -13.36 14.83 -14.60
C GLY A 96 -12.77 13.58 -15.25
N LYS A 97 -13.59 12.53 -15.37
CA LYS A 97 -13.15 11.28 -15.99
C LYS A 97 -13.24 11.42 -17.50
N THR A 98 -12.12 11.26 -18.19
CA THR A 98 -12.12 10.99 -19.63
C THR A 98 -12.96 9.74 -19.92
N PRO A 99 -13.56 9.62 -21.12
CA PRO A 99 -14.30 8.43 -21.51
C PRO A 99 -13.52 7.14 -21.21
N LYS A 100 -14.22 6.10 -20.72
CA LYS A 100 -13.57 4.83 -20.38
C LYS A 100 -12.88 4.26 -21.62
N MET A 101 -11.64 3.80 -21.45
CA MET A 101 -10.88 3.18 -22.52
C MET A 101 -11.55 1.87 -22.94
N THR A 102 -12.08 1.82 -24.17
CA THR A 102 -12.48 0.58 -24.82
C THR A 102 -11.23 -0.11 -25.35
N ARG A 103 -10.90 -1.28 -24.82
CA ARG A 103 -9.79 -2.09 -25.29
C ARG A 103 -10.33 -3.17 -26.21
N ASP A 104 -10.16 -2.99 -27.51
CA ASP A 104 -10.35 -4.06 -28.48
C ASP A 104 -9.06 -4.89 -28.53
N VAL A 105 -9.13 -6.12 -28.03
CA VAL A 105 -7.96 -7.00 -27.85
C VAL A 105 -8.27 -8.39 -28.37
N GLN A 106 -7.27 -9.02 -28.96
CA GLN A 106 -7.35 -10.40 -29.43
C GLN A 106 -6.55 -11.31 -28.50
N THR A 107 -7.11 -12.49 -28.19
CA THR A 107 -6.44 -13.49 -27.38
C THR A 107 -5.39 -14.21 -28.20
N LEU A 108 -4.13 -14.15 -27.77
CA LEU A 108 -3.07 -14.98 -28.32
C LEU A 108 -2.90 -16.25 -27.47
N LYS A 109 -2.78 -17.40 -28.15
CA LYS A 109 -2.50 -18.68 -27.48
C LYS A 109 -1.07 -19.09 -27.77
N ALA A 110 -0.26 -19.25 -26.73
CA ALA A 110 1.05 -19.87 -26.87
C ALA A 110 0.90 -21.34 -27.24
N LYS A 111 1.73 -21.82 -28.16
CA LYS A 111 1.88 -23.25 -28.42
C LYS A 111 2.81 -23.81 -27.34
N GLY A 112 2.29 -24.70 -26.50
CA GLY A 112 3.12 -25.41 -25.54
C GLY A 112 3.89 -26.53 -26.23
N ASP A 113 5.19 -26.62 -25.98
CA ASP A 113 5.99 -27.76 -26.39
C ASP A 113 6.07 -28.78 -25.25
N ALA A 114 6.17 -30.06 -25.61
CA ALA A 114 6.39 -31.11 -24.62
C ALA A 114 7.76 -30.91 -23.96
N LEU A 115 7.84 -31.13 -22.64
CA LEU A 115 9.11 -31.04 -21.92
C LEU A 115 10.07 -32.12 -22.44
N ALA A 116 11.14 -31.69 -23.08
CA ALA A 116 12.27 -32.55 -23.43
C ALA A 116 12.94 -33.06 -22.14
N ARG A 117 13.08 -34.39 -22.02
CA ARG A 117 13.57 -35.06 -20.81
C ARG A 117 14.97 -35.62 -20.98
N GLU A 118 15.53 -35.55 -22.19
CA GLU A 118 16.88 -36.01 -22.45
C GLU A 118 17.87 -35.26 -21.56
N GLY A 119 18.73 -35.99 -20.85
CA GLY A 119 19.71 -35.40 -19.92
C GLY A 119 19.15 -34.96 -18.56
N ILE A 120 17.85 -35.08 -18.31
CA ILE A 120 17.25 -34.79 -16.99
C ILE A 120 17.23 -36.07 -16.16
N THR A 121 18.09 -36.15 -15.14
CA THR A 121 18.00 -37.18 -14.10
C THR A 121 17.27 -36.65 -12.87
N ILE A 122 16.64 -37.53 -12.08
CA ILE A 122 15.95 -37.13 -10.85
C ILE A 122 16.92 -36.45 -9.87
N ALA A 123 18.13 -36.99 -9.71
CA ALA A 123 19.14 -36.44 -8.81
C ALA A 123 19.55 -35.01 -9.21
N ASP A 124 19.79 -34.78 -10.51
CA ASP A 124 20.13 -33.45 -11.02
C ASP A 124 18.94 -32.48 -10.95
N ALA A 125 17.73 -32.95 -11.26
CA ALA A 125 16.51 -32.15 -11.16
C ALA A 125 16.25 -31.69 -9.71
N VAL A 126 16.39 -32.57 -8.71
CA VAL A 126 16.27 -32.21 -7.29
C VAL A 126 17.30 -31.15 -6.92
N LYS A 127 18.57 -31.34 -7.32
CA LYS A 127 19.63 -30.35 -7.08
C LYS A 127 19.26 -29.00 -7.68
N ARG A 128 18.90 -28.94 -8.97
CA ARG A 128 18.56 -27.68 -9.66
C ARG A 128 17.32 -27.00 -9.07
N VAL A 129 16.27 -27.77 -8.77
CA VAL A 129 15.03 -27.24 -8.20
C VAL A 129 15.28 -26.64 -6.82
N LEU A 130 16.08 -27.30 -5.96
CA LEU A 130 16.42 -26.76 -4.63
C LEU A 130 17.34 -25.52 -4.68
N HIS A 131 18.14 -25.38 -5.75
CA HIS A 131 18.97 -24.18 -5.98
C HIS A 131 18.22 -23.05 -6.69
N LEU A 132 17.01 -23.29 -7.20
CA LEU A 132 16.21 -22.26 -7.83
C LEU A 132 15.79 -21.22 -6.78
N PRO A 133 16.09 -19.92 -6.96
CA PRO A 133 15.78 -18.91 -5.95
C PRO A 133 14.30 -18.76 -5.65
N THR A 134 13.36 -19.26 -6.45
CA THR A 134 11.94 -19.29 -6.07
C THR A 134 11.60 -20.40 -5.07
N VAL A 135 12.37 -21.48 -5.05
CA VAL A 135 12.15 -22.69 -4.21
C VAL A 135 13.09 -22.75 -3.00
N ALA A 136 14.32 -22.28 -3.15
CA ALA A 136 15.37 -22.33 -2.14
C ALA A 136 14.93 -21.72 -0.78
N GLU A 137 15.76 -21.86 0.25
CA GLU A 137 15.51 -21.21 1.54
C GLU A 137 15.42 -19.67 1.39
N LYS A 138 14.60 -19.02 2.23
CA LYS A 138 14.37 -17.57 2.19
C LYS A 138 14.76 -16.87 3.49
N THR A 139 15.56 -17.52 4.33
CA THR A 139 15.92 -17.02 5.66
C THR A 139 16.48 -15.59 5.59
N PHE A 140 17.29 -15.28 4.58
CA PHE A 140 17.82 -13.93 4.34
C PHE A 140 16.75 -12.83 4.15
N LEU A 141 15.55 -13.15 3.63
CA LEU A 141 14.44 -12.20 3.50
C LEU A 141 13.59 -12.11 4.76
N VAL A 142 13.67 -13.12 5.64
CA VAL A 142 12.76 -13.26 6.78
C VAL A 142 13.43 -12.75 8.07
N THR A 143 14.74 -12.99 8.26
CA THR A 143 15.44 -12.61 9.49
C THR A 143 15.80 -11.13 9.57
N ILE A 144 15.75 -10.41 8.45
CA ILE A 144 16.01 -8.96 8.39
C ILE A 144 14.85 -8.13 8.96
N GLY A 145 13.64 -8.69 8.98
CA GLY A 145 12.45 -8.04 9.53
C GLY A 145 12.10 -8.58 10.91
N ASP A 146 11.78 -7.69 11.84
CA ASP A 146 11.25 -8.10 13.14
C ASP A 146 9.90 -8.83 12.98
N ARG A 147 9.70 -9.87 13.79
CA ARG A 147 8.50 -10.73 13.77
C ARG A 147 7.91 -10.94 15.16
N SER A 148 8.32 -10.17 16.15
CA SER A 148 7.93 -10.32 17.55
C SER A 148 7.32 -9.05 18.15
N VAL A 149 7.62 -7.89 17.56
CA VAL A 149 7.06 -6.58 17.90
C VAL A 149 5.54 -6.67 17.81
N THR A 150 4.86 -6.03 18.76
CA THR A 150 3.45 -6.18 19.18
C THR A 150 3.15 -7.32 20.15
N GLY A 151 3.97 -8.36 20.26
CA GLY A 151 3.70 -9.54 21.12
C GLY A 151 2.48 -10.36 20.69
N MET A 152 1.85 -10.01 19.57
CA MET A 152 0.65 -10.64 19.01
C MET A 152 1.00 -11.54 17.81
N VAL A 153 2.20 -12.11 17.76
CA VAL A 153 2.55 -13.05 16.68
C VAL A 153 2.39 -14.48 17.20
N ALA A 154 1.27 -15.11 16.82
CA ALA A 154 0.98 -16.49 17.20
C ALA A 154 1.73 -17.51 16.32
N ARG A 155 2.00 -17.15 15.05
CA ARG A 155 2.73 -18.00 14.11
C ARG A 155 3.48 -17.16 13.07
N ASP A 156 4.78 -17.36 12.99
CA ASP A 156 5.66 -16.74 11.99
C ASP A 156 6.08 -17.76 10.90
N GLN A 157 6.97 -17.34 10.00
CA GLN A 157 7.44 -18.15 8.88
C GLN A 157 8.40 -19.28 9.28
N MET A 158 8.99 -19.26 10.48
CA MET A 158 9.93 -20.28 10.95
C MET A 158 9.19 -21.39 11.71
N VAL A 159 9.61 -22.63 11.51
CA VAL A 159 8.86 -23.80 11.99
C VAL A 159 9.77 -24.75 12.73
N GLY A 160 9.25 -25.29 13.84
CA GLY A 160 9.93 -26.32 14.62
C GLY A 160 11.17 -25.81 15.35
N ARG A 161 11.83 -26.72 16.07
CA ARG A 161 12.98 -26.40 16.93
C ARG A 161 14.20 -25.92 16.13
N GLY A 162 14.39 -26.43 14.92
CA GLY A 162 15.47 -26.03 14.01
C GLY A 162 15.24 -24.69 13.31
N ARG A 163 14.06 -24.05 13.49
CA ARG A 163 13.65 -22.84 12.77
C ARG A 163 13.76 -23.00 11.25
N CYS A 164 13.40 -24.18 10.73
CA CYS A 164 13.34 -24.41 9.29
C CYS A 164 12.07 -23.77 8.72
N ARG A 165 12.15 -23.15 7.55
CA ARG A 165 10.97 -22.59 6.89
C ARG A 165 10.22 -23.67 6.12
N SER A 166 8.98 -23.98 6.54
CA SER A 166 8.07 -24.85 5.79
C SER A 166 6.62 -24.33 5.70
N LEU A 167 6.32 -23.16 6.27
CA LEU A 167 4.93 -22.71 6.44
C LEU A 167 4.39 -21.80 5.32
N THR A 168 3.09 -21.97 5.06
CA THR A 168 2.29 -21.33 4.00
C THR A 168 1.47 -20.12 4.50
N ALA A 169 1.33 -19.91 5.82
CA ALA A 169 0.46 -18.88 6.39
C ALA A 169 1.01 -18.25 7.68
N ARG A 170 0.85 -16.93 7.85
CA ARG A 170 1.10 -16.17 9.11
C ARG A 170 -0.21 -15.99 9.86
N SER A 171 -0.22 -16.09 11.20
CA SER A 171 -1.41 -15.81 12.02
C SER A 171 -1.15 -14.82 13.16
N LEU A 172 -2.12 -13.92 13.36
CA LEU A 172 -2.17 -12.93 14.43
C LEU A 172 -3.43 -13.18 15.29
N PRO A 173 -3.33 -13.31 16.63
CA PRO A 173 -4.47 -13.29 17.52
C PRO A 173 -4.99 -11.86 17.76
N PRO A 174 -6.29 -11.67 18.02
CA PRO A 174 -6.92 -10.34 18.06
C PRO A 174 -6.66 -9.50 19.31
N ALA A 175 -6.08 -10.04 20.40
CA ALA A 175 -5.67 -9.28 21.60
C ALA A 175 -4.82 -10.14 22.55
N SER A 176 -4.03 -9.53 23.44
CA SER A 176 -3.26 -10.21 24.49
C SER A 176 -4.12 -10.85 25.59
N THR A 177 -5.40 -10.47 25.69
CA THR A 177 -6.35 -10.92 26.72
C THR A 177 -7.43 -11.88 26.21
N ALA A 178 -7.34 -12.37 24.98
CA ALA A 178 -8.36 -13.26 24.43
C ALA A 178 -8.43 -14.60 25.20
N THR A 179 -9.44 -14.74 26.06
CA THR A 179 -9.77 -15.97 26.80
C THR A 179 -9.89 -17.16 25.84
N MET A 180 -9.40 -18.34 26.27
CA MET A 180 -9.24 -19.58 25.50
C MET A 180 -10.43 -20.01 24.60
N ALA A 181 -11.64 -19.48 24.80
CA ALA A 181 -12.86 -19.89 24.11
C ALA A 181 -13.14 -19.20 22.76
N LYS A 182 -12.43 -18.12 22.38
CA LYS A 182 -12.62 -17.44 21.06
C LYS A 182 -11.30 -17.04 20.41
N ARG A 183 -10.52 -18.01 19.94
CA ARG A 183 -9.35 -17.79 19.06
C ARG A 183 -9.81 -17.52 17.62
N TRP A 184 -10.15 -16.27 17.31
CA TRP A 184 -10.18 -15.82 15.92
C TRP A 184 -8.74 -15.56 15.47
N GLN A 185 -8.39 -15.91 14.23
CA GLN A 185 -7.05 -15.71 13.67
C GLN A 185 -7.16 -15.03 12.31
N LEU A 186 -6.44 -13.93 12.13
CA LEU A 186 -6.24 -13.35 10.81
C LEU A 186 -5.12 -14.11 10.12
N ALA A 187 -5.41 -14.70 8.95
CA ALA A 187 -4.44 -15.46 8.17
C ALA A 187 -4.14 -14.75 6.84
N ASN A 188 -2.85 -14.49 6.59
CA ASN A 188 -2.38 -13.98 5.31
C ASN A 188 -1.68 -15.09 4.52
N VAL A 189 -2.19 -15.37 3.31
CA VAL A 189 -1.62 -16.35 2.36
C VAL A 189 -1.38 -15.65 1.03
N ARG A 190 -0.16 -15.75 0.49
CA ARG A 190 0.18 -15.23 -0.85
C ARG A 190 0.53 -16.40 -1.78
N GLN A 191 -0.09 -16.43 -2.95
CA GLN A 191 0.19 -17.41 -4.01
C GLN A 191 0.35 -16.66 -5.34
N LEU A 192 1.55 -16.70 -5.92
CA LEU A 192 1.87 -16.09 -7.22
C LEU A 192 2.51 -17.15 -8.12
N ARG A 193 1.99 -17.28 -9.35
CA ARG A 193 2.46 -18.24 -10.36
C ARG A 193 2.56 -17.58 -11.74
N CYS A 194 3.34 -16.50 -11.84
CA CYS A 194 3.45 -15.71 -13.07
C CYS A 194 3.95 -16.52 -14.29
N TRP A 195 4.77 -17.56 -14.06
CA TRP A 195 5.26 -18.47 -15.10
C TRP A 195 4.17 -19.30 -15.81
N ILE A 196 2.97 -19.40 -15.23
CA ILE A 196 1.83 -20.10 -15.85
C ILE A 196 1.12 -19.21 -16.87
N SER A 197 1.17 -17.88 -16.68
CA SER A 197 0.45 -16.91 -17.49
C SER A 197 0.74 -16.97 -19.01
N PRO A 198 1.98 -17.23 -19.47
CA PRO A 198 2.28 -17.33 -20.90
C PRO A 198 1.65 -18.56 -21.57
N LEU A 199 1.40 -19.64 -20.82
CA LEU A 199 0.93 -20.93 -21.36
C LEU A 199 -0.57 -21.13 -21.17
N LEU A 200 -1.12 -20.68 -20.04
CA LEU A 200 -2.52 -20.84 -19.66
C LEU A 200 -3.01 -19.56 -18.96
N PRO A 201 -3.48 -18.54 -19.72
CA PRO A 201 -4.00 -17.30 -19.14
C PRO A 201 -5.21 -17.51 -18.21
N VAL A 202 -5.97 -18.61 -18.37
CA VAL A 202 -7.26 -18.88 -17.70
C VAL A 202 -7.11 -19.67 -16.39
N TRP A 203 -5.91 -19.94 -15.90
CA TRP A 203 -5.71 -20.74 -14.68
C TRP A 203 -6.05 -20.03 -13.35
N GLN A 204 -6.59 -18.80 -13.41
CA GLN A 204 -7.01 -18.02 -12.23
C GLN A 204 -8.44 -18.30 -11.74
N SER A 205 -9.27 -19.06 -12.45
CA SER A 205 -10.71 -19.19 -12.13
C SER A 205 -11.14 -20.46 -11.36
N VAL A 206 -10.22 -21.24 -10.80
CA VAL A 206 -10.56 -22.43 -9.98
C VAL A 206 -10.08 -22.26 -8.54
N LYS A 207 -10.77 -21.37 -7.82
CA LYS A 207 -10.99 -21.45 -6.37
C LYS A 207 -12.40 -20.92 -6.10
N ARG A 208 -13.37 -21.83 -6.10
CA ARG A 208 -14.55 -21.74 -5.23
C ARG A 208 -14.37 -22.78 -4.14
#